data_AF-A0A9W7H2H7-F1
#
_entry.id   AF-A0A9W7H2H7-F1
#
_cell.length_a   1.000
_cell.length_b   1.000
_cell.length_c   1.000
_cell.angle_alpha   90.00
_cell.angle_beta   90.00
_cell.angle_gamma   90.00
#
_symmetry.space_group_name_H-M   'P 1'
#
loop_
_entity.id
_entity.type
_entity.pdbx_description
1 polymer ?
#
loop_
_entity_poly.entity_id
_entity_poly.type
_entity_poly.pdbx_seq_one_letter_code
_entity_poly.pdbx_strand_id
1 'polypeptide(L)'
;MAEISEAHDSDSSKLQDSGSEAPQRPESEPDFDPKITRKTKPGLKRLFLTFSVLFSFLLGFPFLWKSVEIYRSPLPFREIDSLSTQLRSDNLLFPLHFHALFVGFDSEPDSLRRSILSAIARLASQNPKCSNNYTLSVTVDLDSRCLRSPTSSPHSSTYQCGSITAADFVQNDDVAVDERLASVFGGKTKEYSVVVVKGGNERAVVGKHRHAWMVVGDGSEVEVAAAKVAELLVKVFINGGREEGSIRNEFMPVGADGKIVLSFNLLNADPRDWAYDRDFEKIDDTLLAPMIEALGPVANISVESQVLYHTPKASFSYWNQKLESYVFSTKDLPFFVNSNEWHLDTSIAAGGRSKILQFAVYVPSAKECPLLLQLLNGEISKTNGFISPMWGGVVVWNPQGCLKDSEFKSGAKNIIPIQDLENMFEVFIGQFRQLFGFKSVNVYAGASGDWNLLPSERGFTEWELDVLSRQHTCFNLHSCATTLGSLSRLVQSLPRMIIMDEIGKQVKFSLEAANLALSNASSRVYESSAASSSKASSLAEDAFFHPSIMSVSYYSFEHCFAVYSPFFLPVSMHVLLAALKELRRYKQEKAKNLAWKAKANSAS
;
A
#
# COMPACT_ATOMS: atom_id res chain seq x y z
N MET A 1 45.39 45.19 -0.92
CA MET A 1 46.46 45.90 -0.17
C MET A 1 47.74 45.13 -0.40
N ALA A 2 48.81 45.86 -0.74
CA ALA A 2 50.17 45.42 -1.10
C ALA A 2 50.44 45.13 -2.59
N GLU A 3 50.90 46.19 -3.25
CA GLU A 3 51.80 46.24 -4.42
C GLU A 3 53.20 45.68 -4.11
N ILE A 4 54.01 45.49 -5.16
CA ILE A 4 55.45 45.87 -5.34
C ILE A 4 55.96 45.03 -6.53
N SER A 5 56.08 45.55 -7.76
CA SER A 5 57.03 46.51 -8.35
C SER A 5 58.40 45.94 -8.76
N GLU A 6 58.85 46.46 -9.91
CA GLU A 6 59.97 46.15 -10.79
C GLU A 6 61.37 46.15 -10.16
N ALA A 7 62.33 45.53 -10.86
CA ALA A 7 63.66 46.10 -11.02
C ALA A 7 64.31 45.65 -12.34
N HIS A 8 65.02 46.62 -12.91
CA HIS A 8 65.62 46.74 -14.23
C HIS A 8 67.13 46.42 -14.18
N ASP A 9 67.75 46.44 -15.37
CA ASP A 9 69.16 46.77 -15.65
C ASP A 9 70.24 45.68 -15.48
N SER A 10 71.28 45.58 -16.32
CA SER A 10 71.70 46.29 -17.55
C SER A 10 73.01 45.66 -18.05
N ASP A 11 73.51 46.22 -19.17
CA ASP A 11 74.88 46.22 -19.70
C ASP A 11 75.36 45.06 -20.60
N SER A 12 75.50 45.29 -21.92
CA SER A 12 76.51 46.09 -22.68
C SER A 12 77.65 45.16 -23.17
N SER A 13 77.97 45.03 -24.45
CA SER A 13 78.57 46.07 -25.30
C SER A 13 78.78 45.60 -26.77
N LYS A 14 78.96 46.61 -27.63
CA LYS A 14 79.19 46.70 -29.08
C LYS A 14 80.34 45.87 -29.69
N LEU A 15 80.27 45.56 -31.00
CA LEU A 15 81.15 46.01 -32.12
C LEU A 15 80.78 45.24 -33.42
N GLN A 16 80.29 45.88 -34.48
CA GLN A 16 80.99 46.47 -35.66
C GLN A 16 81.61 45.48 -36.69
N ASP A 17 80.86 45.32 -37.79
CA ASP A 17 81.20 45.47 -39.23
C ASP A 17 82.44 44.87 -39.94
N SER A 18 82.12 44.16 -41.04
CA SER A 18 82.74 44.15 -42.39
C SER A 18 84.03 43.36 -42.74
N GLY A 19 83.98 42.67 -43.90
CA GLY A 19 85.11 42.10 -44.67
C GLY A 19 84.86 40.67 -45.19
N SER A 20 84.29 40.47 -46.39
CA SER A 20 84.98 40.22 -47.69
C SER A 20 85.35 38.75 -47.97
N GLU A 21 84.68 38.12 -48.94
CA GLU A 21 85.24 37.61 -50.21
C GLU A 21 84.32 36.54 -50.85
N ALA A 22 84.06 36.73 -52.14
CA ALA A 22 83.36 35.77 -53.00
C ALA A 22 84.38 34.87 -53.74
N PRO A 23 83.97 33.65 -54.14
CA PRO A 23 84.44 33.09 -55.40
C PRO A 23 83.29 32.79 -56.38
N GLN A 24 83.60 32.92 -57.67
CA GLN A 24 82.73 32.81 -58.84
C GLN A 24 82.38 31.35 -59.24
N ARG A 25 81.11 31.17 -59.68
CA ARG A 25 80.54 30.34 -60.80
C ARG A 25 80.84 28.83 -60.94
N PRO A 26 79.97 27.98 -61.58
CA PRO A 26 79.26 28.27 -62.84
C PRO A 26 77.77 27.85 -62.97
N GLU A 27 77.19 28.33 -64.07
CA GLU A 27 75.80 28.24 -64.55
C GLU A 27 75.35 26.83 -64.96
N SER A 28 74.05 26.53 -64.76
CA SER A 28 73.04 26.08 -65.76
C SER A 28 71.98 25.12 -65.17
N GLU A 29 70.70 25.38 -65.49
CA GLU A 29 69.50 24.51 -65.56
C GLU A 29 68.20 25.06 -64.93
N PRO A 30 67.02 24.68 -65.48
CA PRO A 30 65.93 25.60 -65.80
C PRO A 30 65.04 25.94 -64.60
N ASP A 31 64.51 27.15 -64.64
CA ASP A 31 63.38 27.74 -63.91
C ASP A 31 62.69 26.78 -62.89
N PHE A 32 63.33 26.61 -61.74
CA PHE A 32 62.79 25.82 -60.64
C PHE A 32 62.06 26.77 -59.70
N ASP A 33 60.76 27.01 -59.94
CA ASP A 33 59.94 27.76 -58.97
C ASP A 33 59.53 26.83 -57.80
N PRO A 34 60.12 26.99 -56.60
CA PRO A 34 59.79 26.18 -55.43
C PRO A 34 58.34 26.36 -54.96
N LYS A 35 57.61 27.37 -55.46
CA LYS A 35 56.18 27.54 -55.17
C LYS A 35 55.31 26.52 -55.92
N ILE A 36 55.73 26.06 -57.10
CA ILE A 36 54.86 25.29 -58.03
C ILE A 36 55.26 23.81 -58.14
N THR A 37 56.54 23.45 -57.98
CA THR A 37 57.01 22.07 -58.20
C THR A 37 57.96 21.56 -57.10
N ARG A 38 57.90 20.25 -56.80
CA ARG A 38 58.75 19.62 -55.77
C ARG A 38 59.33 18.28 -56.26
N LYS A 39 60.66 18.18 -56.29
CA LYS A 39 61.43 16.99 -56.70
C LYS A 39 61.32 15.81 -55.71
N THR A 40 61.17 16.08 -54.41
CA THR A 40 61.16 15.04 -53.36
C THR A 40 59.74 14.57 -52.99
N LYS A 41 59.57 13.27 -52.71
CA LYS A 41 58.29 12.73 -52.20
C LYS A 41 57.93 13.41 -50.86
N PRO A 42 56.66 13.78 -50.63
CA PRO A 42 56.26 14.33 -49.34
C PRO A 42 56.46 13.30 -48.22
N GLY A 43 57.10 13.73 -47.12
CA GLY A 43 57.39 12.85 -45.99
C GLY A 43 56.13 12.45 -45.23
N LEU A 44 55.94 11.15 -45.00
CA LEU A 44 54.77 10.58 -44.31
C LEU A 44 54.83 10.74 -42.78
N LYS A 45 56.01 10.99 -42.20
CA LYS A 45 56.24 10.98 -40.74
C LYS A 45 55.32 11.96 -40.00
N ARG A 46 55.16 13.19 -40.53
CA ARG A 46 54.34 14.23 -39.89
C ARG A 46 52.84 13.95 -40.03
N LEU A 47 52.41 13.41 -41.17
CA LEU A 47 51.03 12.97 -41.38
C LEU A 47 50.68 11.81 -40.46
N PHE A 48 51.58 10.84 -40.33
CA PHE A 48 51.40 9.70 -39.43
C PHE A 48 51.32 10.14 -37.97
N LEU A 49 52.18 11.05 -37.53
CA LEU A 49 52.16 11.59 -36.16
C LEU A 49 50.86 12.35 -35.85
N THR A 50 50.38 13.22 -36.74
CA THR A 50 49.14 13.98 -36.51
C THR A 50 47.91 13.09 -36.54
N PHE A 51 47.87 12.11 -37.44
CA PHE A 51 46.79 11.12 -37.47
C PHE A 51 46.84 10.16 -36.27
N SER A 52 48.03 9.80 -35.78
CA SER A 52 48.16 9.00 -34.56
C SER A 52 47.58 9.73 -33.34
N VAL A 53 47.83 11.04 -33.20
CA VAL A 53 47.24 11.85 -32.11
C VAL A 53 45.72 11.95 -32.25
N LEU A 54 45.21 12.21 -33.46
CA LEU A 54 43.77 12.23 -33.74
C LEU A 54 43.12 10.86 -33.44
N PHE A 55 43.76 9.77 -33.82
CA PHE A 55 43.28 8.42 -33.58
C PHE A 55 43.21 8.10 -32.08
N SER A 56 44.23 8.46 -31.31
CA SER A 56 44.19 8.33 -29.84
C SER A 56 43.06 9.13 -29.21
N PHE A 57 42.76 10.34 -29.73
CA PHE A 57 41.65 11.15 -29.26
C PHE A 57 40.29 10.52 -29.58
N LEU A 58 40.12 9.98 -30.79
CA LEU A 58 38.92 9.26 -31.22
C LEU A 58 38.68 7.98 -30.43
N LEU A 59 39.75 7.27 -30.04
CA LEU A 59 39.68 6.11 -29.14
C LEU A 59 39.35 6.49 -27.69
N GLY A 60 39.80 7.66 -27.23
CA GLY A 60 39.51 8.16 -25.89
C GLY A 60 38.07 8.61 -25.70
N PHE A 61 37.40 9.07 -26.76
CA PHE A 61 36.02 9.59 -26.68
C PHE A 61 34.99 8.54 -26.20
N PRO A 62 34.95 7.29 -26.73
CA PRO A 62 34.09 6.23 -26.20
C PRO A 62 34.36 5.90 -24.73
N PHE A 63 35.63 5.92 -24.31
CA PHE A 63 36.01 5.66 -22.92
C PHE A 63 35.51 6.78 -22.00
N LEU A 64 35.69 8.04 -22.42
CA LEU A 64 35.16 9.19 -21.69
C LEU A 64 33.63 9.14 -21.61
N TRP A 65 32.96 8.84 -22.71
CA TRP A 65 31.51 8.71 -22.75
C TRP A 65 31.01 7.61 -21.80
N LYS A 66 31.73 6.47 -21.75
CA LYS A 66 31.43 5.37 -20.83
C LYS A 66 31.71 5.74 -19.37
N SER A 67 32.74 6.55 -19.10
CA SER A 67 33.08 6.97 -17.74
C SER A 67 32.09 7.95 -17.12
N VAL A 68 31.31 8.65 -17.96
CA VAL A 68 30.26 9.59 -17.53
C VAL A 68 28.88 8.92 -17.52
N GLU A 69 28.79 7.65 -17.93
CA GLU A 69 27.55 6.90 -17.86
C GLU A 69 27.21 6.61 -16.39
N ILE A 70 26.04 7.06 -15.98
CA ILE A 70 25.52 6.82 -14.63
C ILE A 70 25.17 5.33 -14.52
N TYR A 71 25.76 4.64 -13.55
CA TYR A 71 25.36 3.27 -13.23
C TYR A 71 23.91 3.23 -12.74
N ARG A 72 23.14 2.26 -13.26
CA ARG A 72 21.73 2.05 -12.90
C ARG A 72 21.52 0.58 -12.63
N SER A 73 20.95 0.25 -11.48
CA SER A 73 20.52 -1.11 -11.21
C SER A 73 19.46 -1.53 -12.23
N PRO A 74 19.58 -2.70 -12.87
CA PRO A 74 18.61 -3.16 -13.85
C PRO A 74 17.29 -3.51 -13.16
N LEU A 75 16.19 -2.91 -13.62
CA LEU A 75 14.85 -3.24 -13.12
C LEU A 75 14.18 -4.29 -14.02
N PRO A 76 13.45 -5.27 -13.44
CA PRO A 76 12.76 -6.31 -14.19
C PRO A 76 11.47 -5.80 -14.85
N PHE A 77 11.58 -4.92 -15.84
CA PHE A 77 10.43 -4.27 -16.48
C PHE A 77 9.38 -5.25 -17.02
N ARG A 78 9.82 -6.36 -17.62
CA ARG A 78 8.94 -7.40 -18.16
C ARG A 78 8.09 -8.07 -17.07
N GLU A 79 8.66 -8.30 -15.89
CA GLU A 79 7.95 -8.92 -14.77
C GLU A 79 6.95 -7.95 -14.15
N ILE A 80 7.30 -6.65 -14.07
CA ILE A 80 6.38 -5.59 -13.62
C ILE A 80 5.18 -5.51 -14.57
N ASP A 81 5.42 -5.49 -15.88
CA ASP A 81 4.35 -5.45 -16.88
C ASP A 81 3.50 -6.74 -16.86
N SER A 82 4.14 -7.91 -16.65
CA SER A 82 3.44 -9.19 -16.51
C SER A 82 2.53 -9.20 -15.28
N LEU A 83 2.98 -8.71 -14.13
CA LEU A 83 2.16 -8.61 -12.91
C LEU A 83 0.98 -7.65 -13.12
N SER A 84 1.24 -6.48 -13.72
CA SER A 84 0.20 -5.48 -13.99
C SER A 84 -0.84 -5.99 -14.99
N THR A 85 -0.41 -6.69 -16.04
CA THR A 85 -1.33 -7.31 -17.01
C THR A 85 -2.14 -8.42 -16.37
N GLN A 86 -1.52 -9.33 -15.62
CA GLN A 86 -2.22 -10.40 -14.89
C GLN A 86 -3.31 -9.85 -13.98
N LEU A 87 -3.04 -8.81 -13.18
CA LEU A 87 -4.02 -8.22 -12.27
C LEU A 87 -5.10 -7.37 -12.97
N ARG A 88 -4.87 -6.95 -14.22
CA ARG A 88 -5.86 -6.22 -15.04
C ARG A 88 -6.72 -7.14 -15.90
N SER A 89 -6.15 -8.23 -16.42
CA SER A 89 -6.82 -9.16 -17.33
C SER A 89 -7.52 -10.29 -16.61
N ASP A 90 -6.87 -10.86 -15.58
CA ASP A 90 -7.44 -11.92 -14.76
C ASP A 90 -7.94 -11.31 -13.45
N ASN A 91 -9.25 -11.46 -13.20
CA ASN A 91 -9.76 -11.12 -11.88
C ASN A 91 -9.01 -11.97 -10.85
N LEU A 92 -8.43 -11.32 -9.85
CA LEU A 92 -7.77 -12.02 -8.75
C LEU A 92 -8.74 -13.04 -8.13
N LEU A 93 -8.42 -14.33 -8.24
CA LEU A 93 -9.31 -15.42 -7.86
C LEU A 93 -9.08 -15.83 -6.41
N PHE A 94 -10.14 -15.71 -5.60
CA PHE A 94 -10.20 -16.29 -4.27
C PHE A 94 -11.20 -17.46 -4.26
N PRO A 95 -10.72 -18.72 -4.33
CA PRO A 95 -11.60 -19.88 -4.39
C PRO A 95 -12.32 -20.11 -3.06
N LEU A 96 -13.65 -19.97 -3.06
CA LEU A 96 -14.53 -20.23 -1.93
C LEU A 96 -15.21 -21.58 -2.09
N HIS A 97 -15.25 -22.37 -1.02
CA HIS A 97 -16.05 -23.58 -0.94
C HIS A 97 -17.23 -23.33 -0.02
N PHE A 98 -18.43 -23.51 -0.55
CA PHE A 98 -19.68 -23.42 0.17
C PHE A 98 -20.27 -24.82 0.30
N HIS A 99 -20.75 -25.14 1.50
CA HIS A 99 -21.54 -26.32 1.79
C HIS A 99 -22.91 -25.90 2.32
N ALA A 100 -23.98 -26.27 1.64
CA ALA A 100 -25.33 -26.09 2.16
C ALA A 100 -25.87 -27.46 2.63
N LEU A 101 -26.23 -27.55 3.91
CA LEU A 101 -26.79 -28.74 4.54
C LEU A 101 -28.27 -28.51 4.85
N PHE A 102 -29.15 -29.35 4.31
CA PHE A 102 -30.59 -29.31 4.57
C PHE A 102 -30.97 -30.53 5.42
N VAL A 103 -31.45 -30.31 6.64
CA VAL A 103 -31.82 -31.37 7.59
C VAL A 103 -33.34 -31.49 7.67
N GLY A 104 -33.88 -32.68 7.42
CA GLY A 104 -35.32 -32.96 7.49
C GLY A 104 -36.14 -32.48 6.28
N PHE A 105 -35.48 -32.25 5.14
CA PHE A 105 -36.12 -31.87 3.87
C PHE A 105 -36.15 -33.03 2.89
N ASP A 106 -37.27 -33.25 2.21
CA ASP A 106 -37.38 -34.20 1.09
C ASP A 106 -37.26 -33.43 -0.23
N SER A 107 -36.02 -33.15 -0.64
CA SER A 107 -35.73 -32.36 -1.84
C SER A 107 -34.50 -32.90 -2.55
N GLU A 108 -34.47 -32.77 -3.88
CA GLU A 108 -33.33 -33.21 -4.68
C GLU A 108 -32.13 -32.23 -4.50
N PRO A 109 -30.95 -32.69 -4.04
CA PRO A 109 -29.80 -31.83 -3.81
C PRO A 109 -29.35 -31.04 -5.04
N ASP A 110 -29.53 -31.60 -6.24
CA ASP A 110 -29.13 -30.96 -7.50
C ASP A 110 -30.06 -29.85 -7.95
N SER A 111 -31.34 -29.97 -7.64
CA SER A 111 -32.30 -28.88 -7.84
C SER A 111 -31.96 -27.72 -6.91
N LEU A 112 -31.71 -28.00 -5.64
CA LEU A 112 -31.32 -27.00 -4.64
C LEU A 112 -30.02 -26.31 -5.01
N ARG A 113 -29.00 -27.08 -5.41
CA ARG A 113 -27.71 -26.54 -5.85
C ARG A 113 -27.88 -25.57 -7.02
N ARG A 114 -28.68 -25.93 -8.04
CA ARG A 114 -28.95 -25.05 -9.19
C ARG A 114 -29.70 -23.79 -8.78
N SER A 115 -30.69 -23.91 -7.90
CA SER A 115 -31.45 -22.77 -7.37
C SER A 115 -30.55 -21.79 -6.63
N ILE A 116 -29.75 -22.27 -5.67
CA ILE A 116 -28.81 -21.44 -4.89
C ILE A 116 -27.77 -20.79 -5.83
N LEU A 117 -27.17 -21.54 -6.75
CA LEU A 117 -26.20 -20.98 -7.71
C LEU A 117 -26.82 -19.89 -8.60
N SER A 118 -28.07 -20.08 -9.06
CA SER A 118 -28.78 -19.07 -9.85
C SER A 118 -29.04 -17.79 -9.05
N ALA A 119 -29.40 -17.93 -7.77
CA ALA A 119 -29.61 -16.79 -6.87
C ALA A 119 -28.28 -16.08 -6.54
N ILE A 120 -27.19 -16.81 -6.33
CA ILE A 120 -25.85 -16.25 -6.15
C ILE A 120 -25.46 -15.44 -7.39
N ALA A 121 -25.65 -15.98 -8.60
CA ALA A 121 -25.32 -15.28 -9.84
C ALA A 121 -26.10 -13.97 -10.02
N ARG A 122 -27.33 -13.90 -9.51
CA ARG A 122 -28.15 -12.67 -9.51
C ARG A 122 -27.67 -11.64 -8.49
N LEU A 123 -27.16 -12.10 -7.34
CA LEU A 123 -26.76 -11.24 -6.22
C LEU A 123 -25.30 -10.80 -6.27
N ALA A 124 -24.44 -11.57 -6.94
CA ALA A 124 -23.04 -11.24 -7.12
C ALA A 124 -22.93 -9.94 -7.93
N SER A 125 -22.66 -8.84 -7.22
CA SER A 125 -22.41 -7.55 -7.84
C SER A 125 -21.16 -7.63 -8.73
N GLN A 126 -21.20 -6.93 -9.86
CA GLN A 126 -20.05 -6.75 -10.73
C GLN A 126 -19.03 -5.84 -10.03
N ASN A 127 -18.26 -6.35 -9.07
CA ASN A 127 -17.05 -5.69 -8.57
C ASN A 127 -15.88 -6.17 -9.45
N PRO A 128 -15.48 -5.40 -10.48
CA PRO A 128 -14.70 -5.93 -11.60
C PRO A 128 -13.20 -6.06 -11.31
N LYS A 129 -12.75 -5.81 -10.07
CA LYS A 129 -11.31 -5.81 -9.73
C LYS A 129 -10.83 -7.07 -9.03
N CYS A 130 -11.70 -7.74 -8.28
CA CYS A 130 -11.40 -8.98 -7.55
C CYS A 130 -12.64 -9.86 -7.56
N SER A 131 -12.51 -11.06 -8.13
CA SER A 131 -13.63 -11.98 -8.34
C SER A 131 -13.42 -13.22 -7.48
N ASN A 132 -14.43 -13.56 -6.71
CA ASN A 132 -14.40 -14.81 -5.97
C ASN A 132 -14.92 -15.91 -6.90
N ASN A 133 -14.10 -16.93 -7.15
CA ASN A 133 -14.59 -18.17 -7.72
C ASN A 133 -15.22 -18.96 -6.57
N TYR A 134 -16.43 -19.48 -6.74
CA TYR A 134 -17.10 -20.24 -5.70
C TYR A 134 -17.54 -21.59 -6.21
N THR A 135 -17.44 -22.58 -5.34
CA THR A 135 -17.99 -23.92 -5.54
C THR A 135 -19.03 -24.17 -4.47
N LEU A 136 -20.15 -24.76 -4.87
CA LEU A 136 -21.24 -25.10 -3.96
C LEU A 136 -21.46 -26.61 -3.96
N SER A 137 -21.38 -27.22 -2.79
CA SER A 137 -21.85 -28.56 -2.49
C SER A 137 -23.15 -28.49 -1.70
N VAL A 138 -24.12 -29.34 -2.02
CA VAL A 138 -25.39 -29.43 -1.28
C VAL A 138 -25.56 -30.85 -0.76
N THR A 139 -25.91 -30.96 0.52
CA THR A 139 -26.26 -32.23 1.18
C THR A 139 -27.64 -32.11 1.79
N VAL A 140 -28.47 -33.13 1.57
CA VAL A 140 -29.78 -33.27 2.20
C VAL A 140 -29.70 -34.46 3.14
N ASP A 141 -29.89 -34.23 4.44
CA ASP A 141 -29.80 -35.22 5.50
C ASP A 141 -31.21 -35.58 6.02
N LEU A 142 -31.53 -36.87 5.94
CA LEU A 142 -32.80 -37.48 6.34
C LEU A 142 -32.56 -38.45 7.53
N ASP A 143 -31.71 -38.05 8.47
CA ASP A 143 -31.23 -38.76 9.67
C ASP A 143 -30.42 -40.04 9.42
N SER A 144 -30.89 -40.91 8.52
CA SER A 144 -30.30 -42.23 8.21
C SER A 144 -29.67 -42.32 6.82
N ARG A 145 -29.97 -41.35 5.95
CA ARG A 145 -29.47 -41.27 4.57
C ARG A 145 -29.13 -39.83 4.22
N CYS A 146 -27.95 -39.60 3.63
CA CYS A 146 -27.68 -38.33 2.94
C CYS A 146 -27.78 -38.49 1.44
N LEU A 147 -28.39 -37.50 0.80
CA LEU A 147 -28.28 -37.28 -0.64
C LEU A 147 -27.30 -36.13 -0.87
N ARG A 148 -26.37 -36.28 -1.81
CA ARG A 148 -25.34 -35.28 -2.13
C ARG A 148 -25.43 -34.90 -3.60
N SER A 149 -25.26 -33.61 -3.90
CA SER A 149 -25.10 -33.14 -5.28
C SER A 149 -23.74 -33.60 -5.87
N PRO A 150 -23.61 -33.94 -7.16
CA PRO A 150 -22.33 -34.23 -7.81
C PRO A 150 -21.40 -33.02 -7.72
N THR A 151 -20.31 -33.16 -6.97
CA THR A 151 -19.31 -32.09 -6.83
C THR A 151 -18.41 -32.05 -8.07
N SER A 152 -18.05 -30.84 -8.51
CA SER A 152 -16.99 -30.62 -9.52
C SER A 152 -15.58 -30.66 -8.91
N SER A 153 -15.46 -30.93 -7.60
CA SER A 153 -14.23 -30.92 -6.82
C SER A 153 -14.05 -32.27 -6.10
N PRO A 154 -12.81 -32.82 -6.06
CA PRO A 154 -12.48 -34.05 -5.35
C PRO A 154 -12.46 -33.90 -3.82
N HIS A 155 -12.66 -32.69 -3.28
CA HIS A 155 -12.85 -32.47 -1.85
C HIS A 155 -14.32 -32.67 -1.49
N SER A 156 -14.67 -33.93 -1.23
CA SER A 156 -15.95 -34.33 -0.64
C SER A 156 -16.12 -33.66 0.72
N SER A 157 -17.28 -33.04 0.96
CA SER A 157 -17.70 -32.56 2.28
C SER A 157 -17.40 -33.63 3.34
N THR A 158 -16.68 -33.26 4.40
CA THR A 158 -16.28 -34.15 5.51
C THR A 158 -17.44 -34.50 6.44
N TYR A 159 -18.62 -33.92 6.19
CA TYR A 159 -19.83 -34.13 6.98
C TYR A 159 -20.26 -35.61 7.02
N GLN A 160 -20.47 -36.12 8.23
CA GLN A 160 -21.03 -37.45 8.48
C GLN A 160 -22.55 -37.33 8.70
N CYS A 161 -23.31 -38.13 7.96
CA CYS A 161 -24.78 -38.14 8.03
C CYS A 161 -25.29 -38.41 9.44
N GLY A 162 -26.33 -37.71 9.87
CA GLY A 162 -26.93 -37.85 11.19
C GLY A 162 -26.09 -37.28 12.33
N SER A 163 -24.98 -36.59 12.05
CA SER A 163 -24.19 -35.91 13.10
C SER A 163 -24.85 -34.65 13.64
N ILE A 164 -25.77 -34.07 12.85
CA ILE A 164 -26.59 -32.91 13.20
C ILE A 164 -28.05 -33.32 13.10
N THR A 165 -28.83 -33.01 14.13
CA THR A 165 -30.26 -33.30 14.21
C THR A 165 -31.05 -32.03 14.50
N ALA A 166 -32.35 -32.03 14.21
CA ALA A 166 -33.20 -30.89 14.53
C ALA A 166 -33.22 -30.56 16.04
N ALA A 167 -33.01 -31.56 16.91
CA ALA A 167 -32.95 -31.40 18.35
C ALA A 167 -31.79 -30.49 18.81
N ASP A 168 -30.68 -30.45 18.07
CA ASP A 168 -29.52 -29.61 18.38
C ASP A 168 -29.87 -28.11 18.29
N PHE A 169 -30.95 -27.73 17.59
CA PHE A 169 -31.38 -26.34 17.37
C PHE A 169 -32.62 -25.92 18.16
N VAL A 170 -33.14 -26.81 19.02
CA VAL A 170 -34.35 -26.54 19.83
C VAL A 170 -34.03 -25.66 21.04
N GLN A 171 -32.79 -25.71 21.55
CA GLN A 171 -32.37 -24.86 22.67
C GLN A 171 -32.12 -23.43 22.18
N ASN A 172 -32.59 -22.43 22.93
CA ASN A 172 -32.39 -21.01 22.60
C ASN A 172 -30.93 -20.52 22.81
N ASP A 173 -29.96 -21.43 22.88
CA ASP A 173 -28.55 -21.14 23.10
C ASP A 173 -27.76 -21.21 21.78
N ASP A 174 -27.58 -20.05 21.15
CA ASP A 174 -26.83 -19.96 19.89
C ASP A 174 -25.34 -20.27 20.06
N VAL A 175 -24.78 -20.03 21.24
CA VAL A 175 -23.35 -20.28 21.49
C VAL A 175 -23.09 -21.78 21.55
N ALA A 176 -23.97 -22.54 22.23
CA ALA A 176 -23.88 -24.00 22.24
C ALA A 176 -24.01 -24.61 20.83
N VAL A 177 -24.88 -24.04 19.98
CA VAL A 177 -25.04 -24.48 18.58
C VAL A 177 -23.78 -24.18 17.77
N ASP A 178 -23.21 -22.98 17.88
CA ASP A 178 -21.97 -22.56 17.20
C ASP A 178 -20.81 -23.51 17.54
N GLU A 179 -20.61 -23.83 18.83
CA GLU A 179 -19.56 -24.76 19.27
C GLU A 179 -19.81 -26.20 18.76
N ARG A 180 -21.07 -26.65 18.74
CA ARG A 180 -21.42 -27.97 18.20
C ARG A 180 -21.13 -28.03 16.70
N LEU A 181 -21.52 -27.02 15.94
CA LEU A 181 -21.25 -26.94 14.51
C LEU A 181 -19.74 -26.80 14.24
N ALA A 182 -19.00 -26.07 15.08
CA ALA A 182 -17.55 -26.00 15.03
C ALA A 182 -16.92 -27.38 15.21
N SER A 183 -17.45 -28.23 16.09
CA SER A 183 -16.93 -29.60 16.25
C SER A 183 -17.20 -30.51 15.04
N VAL A 184 -18.34 -30.32 14.35
CA VAL A 184 -18.75 -31.13 13.19
C VAL A 184 -18.00 -30.69 11.92
N PHE A 185 -17.86 -29.38 11.72
CA PHE A 185 -17.24 -28.80 10.53
C PHE A 185 -15.77 -28.42 10.73
N GLY A 186 -15.24 -28.48 11.96
CA GLY A 186 -13.91 -28.00 12.38
C GLY A 186 -12.69 -28.76 11.85
N GLY A 187 -12.80 -29.36 10.67
CA GLY A 187 -11.68 -29.95 9.96
C GLY A 187 -10.71 -28.90 9.40
N LYS A 188 -9.58 -29.37 8.85
CA LYS A 188 -8.55 -28.52 8.18
C LYS A 188 -9.05 -27.80 6.92
N THR A 189 -10.28 -28.05 6.50
CA THR A 189 -10.89 -27.47 5.30
C THR A 189 -11.55 -26.14 5.65
N LYS A 190 -11.01 -25.03 5.13
CA LYS A 190 -11.63 -23.69 5.18
C LYS A 190 -12.87 -23.62 4.28
N GLU A 191 -13.92 -24.34 4.64
CA GLU A 191 -15.22 -24.38 3.95
C GLU A 191 -16.25 -23.57 4.76
N TYR A 192 -17.12 -22.85 4.04
CA TYR A 192 -18.22 -22.09 4.64
C TYR A 192 -19.50 -22.92 4.59
N SER A 193 -20.09 -23.20 5.74
CA SER A 193 -21.23 -24.11 5.85
C SER A 193 -22.51 -23.39 6.26
N VAL A 194 -23.63 -23.69 5.61
CA VAL A 194 -24.95 -23.14 6.00
C VAL A 194 -25.90 -24.31 6.26
N VAL A 195 -26.40 -24.39 7.48
CA VAL A 195 -27.32 -25.45 7.92
C VAL A 195 -28.75 -24.94 7.92
N VAL A 196 -29.63 -25.61 7.20
CA VAL A 196 -31.06 -25.31 7.13
C VAL A 196 -31.80 -26.46 7.78
N VAL A 197 -32.57 -26.15 8.82
CA VAL A 197 -33.25 -27.16 9.65
C VAL A 197 -34.74 -26.86 9.67
N LYS A 198 -35.56 -27.90 9.55
CA LYS A 198 -37.01 -27.78 9.72
C LYS A 198 -37.37 -27.75 11.21
N GLY A 199 -38.12 -26.75 11.66
CA GLY A 199 -38.49 -26.60 13.07
C GLY A 199 -39.50 -25.48 13.34
N GLY A 200 -40.05 -25.45 14.57
CA GLY A 200 -41.19 -24.58 14.90
C GLY A 200 -40.86 -23.10 15.14
N ASN A 201 -39.65 -22.77 15.59
CA ASN A 201 -39.23 -21.39 15.84
C ASN A 201 -38.30 -20.91 14.74
N GLU A 202 -38.78 -20.00 13.88
CA GLU A 202 -37.94 -19.39 12.85
C GLU A 202 -36.80 -18.60 13.48
N ARG A 203 -35.57 -18.91 13.06
CA ARG A 203 -34.35 -18.28 13.56
C ARG A 203 -33.29 -18.34 12.48
N ALA A 204 -32.46 -17.31 12.35
CA ALA A 204 -31.34 -17.29 11.42
C ALA A 204 -30.14 -16.64 12.10
N VAL A 205 -29.02 -17.36 12.14
CA VAL A 205 -27.84 -16.97 12.92
C VAL A 205 -26.57 -17.27 12.12
N VAL A 206 -25.61 -16.35 12.20
CA VAL A 206 -24.26 -16.50 11.68
C VAL A 206 -23.34 -16.70 12.87
N GLY A 207 -22.59 -17.81 12.84
CA GLY A 207 -21.69 -18.21 13.90
C GLY A 207 -20.42 -17.36 14.00
N LYS A 208 -19.59 -17.64 15.02
CA LYS A 208 -18.26 -17.04 15.16
C LYS A 208 -17.25 -17.65 14.19
N HIS A 209 -17.50 -18.88 13.75
CA HIS A 209 -16.66 -19.61 12.81
C HIS A 209 -17.21 -19.50 11.37
N ARG A 210 -16.75 -20.35 10.45
CA ARG A 210 -17.17 -20.36 9.04
C ARG A 210 -18.51 -21.06 8.82
N HIS A 211 -19.47 -20.91 9.72
CA HIS A 211 -20.77 -21.54 9.57
C HIS A 211 -21.94 -20.67 10.05
N ALA A 212 -23.12 -20.97 9.51
CA ALA A 212 -24.37 -20.31 9.86
C ALA A 212 -25.49 -21.35 9.88
N TRP A 213 -26.58 -21.06 10.57
CA TRP A 213 -27.74 -21.91 10.59
C TRP A 213 -29.05 -21.12 10.56
N MET A 214 -30.08 -21.75 10.02
CA MET A 214 -31.43 -21.24 10.07
C MET A 214 -32.43 -22.36 10.35
N VAL A 215 -33.38 -22.07 11.23
CA VAL A 215 -34.54 -22.90 11.49
C VAL A 215 -35.71 -22.32 10.71
N VAL A 216 -36.37 -23.18 9.94
CA VAL A 216 -37.43 -22.81 9.00
C VAL A 216 -38.72 -23.49 9.43
N GLY A 217 -39.81 -22.73 9.47
CA GLY A 217 -41.15 -23.24 9.80
C GLY A 217 -41.62 -24.35 8.86
N ASP A 218 -42.48 -25.24 9.37
CA ASP A 218 -42.92 -26.45 8.65
C ASP A 218 -43.63 -26.18 7.30
N GLY A 219 -44.18 -24.97 7.14
CA GLY A 219 -44.89 -24.51 5.94
C GLY A 219 -44.08 -23.61 4.99
N SER A 220 -42.80 -23.39 5.26
CA SER A 220 -41.97 -22.55 4.36
C SER A 220 -41.52 -23.33 3.14
N GLU A 221 -41.55 -22.68 1.97
CA GLU A 221 -41.06 -23.26 0.72
C GLU A 221 -39.53 -23.39 0.74
N VAL A 222 -39.03 -24.53 0.29
CA VAL A 222 -37.58 -24.81 0.23
C VAL A 222 -36.84 -23.79 -0.65
N GLU A 223 -37.55 -23.23 -1.64
CA GLU A 223 -37.05 -22.17 -2.53
C GLU A 223 -36.76 -20.86 -1.78
N VAL A 224 -37.59 -20.51 -0.80
CA VAL A 224 -37.37 -19.34 0.07
C VAL A 224 -36.13 -19.55 0.93
N ALA A 225 -35.96 -20.75 1.48
CA ALA A 225 -34.74 -21.11 2.22
C ALA A 225 -33.50 -21.03 1.33
N ALA A 226 -33.56 -21.56 0.11
CA ALA A 226 -32.46 -21.48 -0.86
C ALA A 226 -32.08 -20.03 -1.21
N ALA A 227 -33.06 -19.14 -1.35
CA ALA A 227 -32.82 -17.70 -1.56
C ALA A 227 -32.14 -17.04 -0.36
N LYS A 228 -32.60 -17.32 0.88
CA LYS A 228 -31.95 -16.82 2.11
C LYS A 228 -30.50 -17.30 2.22
N VAL A 229 -30.23 -18.57 1.91
CA VAL A 229 -28.87 -19.13 1.89
C VAL A 229 -28.02 -18.39 0.85
N ALA A 230 -28.49 -18.22 -0.38
CA ALA A 230 -27.75 -17.52 -1.41
C ALA A 230 -27.41 -16.07 -1.03
N GLU A 231 -28.36 -15.37 -0.41
CA GLU A 231 -28.13 -14.00 0.08
C GLU A 231 -27.08 -13.96 1.19
N LEU A 232 -27.14 -14.87 2.16
CA LEU A 232 -26.13 -14.98 3.21
C LEU A 232 -24.73 -15.21 2.61
N LEU A 233 -24.59 -16.18 1.71
CA LEU A 233 -23.30 -16.52 1.10
C LEU A 233 -22.68 -15.31 0.39
N VAL A 234 -23.48 -14.53 -0.34
CA VAL A 234 -23.00 -13.37 -1.11
C VAL A 234 -22.82 -12.13 -0.24
N LYS A 235 -23.84 -11.75 0.52
CA LYS A 235 -23.84 -10.47 1.23
C LYS A 235 -23.01 -10.54 2.51
N VAL A 236 -22.96 -11.70 3.19
CA VAL A 236 -22.21 -11.87 4.45
C VAL A 236 -20.84 -12.51 4.21
N PHE A 237 -20.77 -13.78 3.76
CA PHE A 237 -19.47 -14.47 3.68
C PHE A 237 -18.56 -13.96 2.55
N ILE A 238 -19.12 -13.48 1.43
CA ILE A 238 -18.33 -12.88 0.35
C ILE A 238 -18.02 -11.41 0.64
N ASN A 239 -19.03 -10.61 0.98
CA ASN A 239 -18.93 -9.14 1.04
C ASN A 239 -18.76 -8.55 2.46
N GLY A 240 -18.87 -9.35 3.52
CA GLY A 240 -18.70 -8.88 4.90
C GLY A 240 -19.89 -8.14 5.50
N GLY A 241 -21.10 -8.27 4.94
CA GLY A 241 -22.30 -7.56 5.41
C GLY A 241 -22.33 -6.08 5.05
N ARG A 242 -21.48 -5.63 4.12
CA ARG A 242 -21.40 -4.25 3.64
C ARG A 242 -22.57 -3.91 2.72
N GLU A 243 -23.21 -2.78 2.97
CA GLU A 243 -24.19 -2.18 2.05
C GLU A 243 -23.48 -1.36 0.97
N GLU A 244 -24.06 -1.32 -0.23
CA GLU A 244 -23.62 -0.44 -1.31
C GLU A 244 -23.76 1.03 -0.86
N GLY A 245 -22.64 1.71 -0.65
CA GLY A 245 -22.59 3.07 -0.12
C GLY A 245 -21.99 3.20 1.28
N SER A 246 -21.78 2.08 1.99
CA SER A 246 -20.87 2.05 3.16
C SER A 246 -19.44 2.38 2.70
N ILE A 247 -18.69 3.06 3.56
CA ILE A 247 -17.36 3.66 3.34
C ILE A 247 -16.62 3.01 2.16
N ARG A 248 -16.39 3.79 1.09
CA ARG A 248 -15.79 3.34 -0.18
C ARG A 248 -14.66 2.33 0.06
N ASN A 249 -14.58 1.30 -0.79
CA ASN A 249 -13.55 0.24 -0.85
C ASN A 249 -12.08 0.71 -0.81
N GLU A 250 -11.82 2.02 -0.73
CA GLU A 250 -10.51 2.65 -0.54
C GLU A 250 -10.10 2.72 0.94
N PHE A 251 -10.95 2.29 1.87
CA PHE A 251 -10.80 2.54 3.30
C PHE A 251 -10.39 1.31 4.11
N MET A 252 -9.32 0.62 3.71
CA MET A 252 -8.62 -0.26 4.63
C MET A 252 -7.72 0.63 5.52
N PRO A 253 -7.92 0.71 6.85
CA PRO A 253 -7.18 1.62 7.70
C PRO A 253 -5.77 1.08 8.04
N VAL A 254 -5.06 0.52 7.06
CA VAL A 254 -3.73 -0.06 7.17
C VAL A 254 -2.74 0.82 6.40
N GLY A 255 -1.59 1.12 7.01
CA GLY A 255 -0.53 1.87 6.34
C GLY A 255 0.04 1.11 5.13
N ALA A 256 0.70 1.82 4.22
CA ALA A 256 1.34 1.21 3.05
C ALA A 256 2.46 0.21 3.43
N ASP A 257 3.00 0.37 4.64
CA ASP A 257 3.98 -0.50 5.31
C ASP A 257 3.34 -1.69 6.05
N GLY A 258 2.02 -1.84 5.98
CA GLY A 258 1.27 -2.88 6.68
C GLY A 258 1.09 -2.61 8.17
N LYS A 259 1.37 -1.41 8.67
CA LYS A 259 1.31 -1.07 10.10
C LYS A 259 0.10 -0.19 10.45
N ILE A 260 -0.41 -0.42 11.66
CA ILE A 260 -1.41 0.42 12.32
C ILE A 260 -0.89 0.80 13.69
N VAL A 261 -0.97 2.10 14.02
CA VAL A 261 -0.73 2.60 15.37
C VAL A 261 -2.08 2.96 15.99
N LEU A 262 -2.50 2.21 17.02
CA LEU A 262 -3.68 2.53 17.82
C LEU A 262 -3.26 3.45 18.96
N SER A 263 -3.61 4.73 18.85
CA SER A 263 -3.29 5.73 19.86
C SER A 263 -4.51 5.98 20.74
N PHE A 264 -4.49 5.44 21.96
CA PHE A 264 -5.51 5.68 22.95
C PHE A 264 -5.19 6.94 23.72
N ASN A 265 -6.14 7.87 23.81
CA ASN A 265 -5.98 9.16 24.47
C ASN A 265 -7.04 9.34 25.55
N LEU A 266 -6.65 9.78 26.74
CA LEU A 266 -7.58 10.29 27.75
C LEU A 266 -7.48 11.82 27.77
N LEU A 267 -8.57 12.49 27.40
CA LEU A 267 -8.62 13.93 27.20
C LEU A 267 -9.41 14.57 28.35
N ASN A 268 -8.72 15.28 29.24
CA ASN A 268 -9.35 16.04 30.32
C ASN A 268 -9.56 17.50 29.88
N ALA A 269 -10.81 17.93 29.72
CA ALA A 269 -11.14 19.27 29.25
C ALA A 269 -10.60 20.39 30.15
N ASP A 270 -10.87 20.31 31.47
CA ASP A 270 -10.34 21.24 32.46
C ASP A 270 -9.88 20.49 33.73
N PRO A 271 -8.56 20.35 33.97
CA PRO A 271 -8.05 19.64 35.15
C PRO A 271 -8.35 20.34 36.47
N ARG A 272 -8.80 21.61 36.46
CA ARG A 272 -9.21 22.33 37.67
C ARG A 272 -10.51 21.78 38.25
N ASP A 273 -11.39 21.28 37.38
CA ASP A 273 -12.65 20.67 37.77
C ASP A 273 -12.40 19.26 38.29
N TRP A 274 -11.71 18.45 37.48
CA TRP A 274 -11.26 17.11 37.82
C TRP A 274 -10.11 16.68 36.92
N ALA A 275 -9.18 15.91 37.47
CA ALA A 275 -8.09 15.31 36.72
C ALA A 275 -8.18 13.79 36.82
N TYR A 276 -8.63 13.15 35.74
CA TYR A 276 -8.65 11.70 35.65
C TYR A 276 -7.35 11.18 35.05
N ASP A 277 -6.85 10.12 35.66
CA ASP A 277 -5.73 9.31 35.20
C ASP A 277 -6.23 7.88 34.94
N ARG A 278 -5.45 7.07 34.24
CA ARG A 278 -5.81 5.67 33.97
C ARG A 278 -4.63 4.72 34.13
N ASP A 279 -4.95 3.50 34.57
CA ASP A 279 -4.00 2.39 34.69
C ASP A 279 -4.03 1.58 33.39
N PHE A 280 -3.02 1.75 32.55
CA PHE A 280 -2.97 1.21 31.20
C PHE A 280 -2.47 -0.21 31.09
N GLU A 281 -1.65 -0.67 32.03
CA GLU A 281 -0.95 -1.95 31.90
C GLU A 281 -1.95 -3.11 31.80
N LYS A 282 -3.08 -3.02 32.51
CA LYS A 282 -4.12 -4.06 32.49
C LYS A 282 -4.95 -4.11 31.21
N ILE A 283 -5.03 -2.99 30.49
CA ILE A 283 -5.88 -2.83 29.30
C ILE A 283 -5.21 -3.50 28.10
N ASP A 284 -3.91 -3.29 27.93
CA ASP A 284 -3.16 -3.78 26.77
C ASP A 284 -3.17 -5.32 26.74
N ASP A 285 -2.83 -5.94 27.88
CA ASP A 285 -2.71 -7.39 28.00
C ASP A 285 -4.06 -8.15 27.98
N THR A 286 -5.13 -7.55 28.53
CA THR A 286 -6.40 -8.27 28.72
C THR A 286 -7.44 -7.95 27.65
N LEU A 287 -7.56 -6.68 27.24
CA LEU A 287 -8.65 -6.21 26.37
C LEU A 287 -8.23 -6.11 24.90
N LEU A 288 -6.97 -5.76 24.62
CA LEU A 288 -6.51 -5.51 23.26
C LEU A 288 -5.75 -6.69 22.65
N ALA A 289 -4.97 -7.42 23.45
CA ALA A 289 -4.16 -8.55 22.97
C ALA A 289 -4.94 -9.57 22.10
N PRO A 290 -6.15 -10.05 22.47
CA PRO A 290 -6.87 -11.04 21.67
C PRO A 290 -7.24 -10.52 20.27
N MET A 291 -7.55 -9.24 20.16
CA MET A 291 -7.91 -8.58 18.90
C MET A 291 -6.68 -8.31 18.03
N ILE A 292 -5.58 -7.88 18.65
CA ILE A 292 -4.30 -7.63 17.98
C ILE A 292 -3.76 -8.93 17.39
N GLU A 293 -3.80 -10.02 18.16
CA GLU A 293 -3.39 -11.35 17.69
C GLU A 293 -4.26 -11.81 16.52
N ALA A 294 -5.59 -11.65 16.62
CA ALA A 294 -6.52 -12.04 15.57
C ALA A 294 -6.28 -11.29 14.23
N LEU A 295 -5.87 -10.02 14.30
CA LEU A 295 -5.58 -9.19 13.11
C LEU A 295 -4.14 -9.25 12.61
N GLY A 296 -3.24 -9.92 13.34
CA GLY A 296 -1.82 -10.02 12.99
C GLY A 296 -1.53 -10.42 11.53
N PRO A 297 -2.30 -11.31 10.88
CA PRO A 297 -2.12 -11.63 9.47
C PRO A 297 -2.46 -10.50 8.49
N VAL A 298 -3.31 -9.55 8.91
CA VAL A 298 -3.78 -8.42 8.08
C VAL A 298 -2.92 -7.18 8.30
N ALA A 299 -2.58 -6.88 9.55
CA ALA A 299 -1.82 -5.69 9.91
C ALA A 299 -0.95 -5.91 11.15
N ASN A 300 0.22 -5.26 11.17
CA ASN A 300 1.04 -5.18 12.36
C ASN A 300 0.56 -4.00 13.22
N ILE A 301 0.00 -4.29 14.37
CA ILE A 301 -0.65 -3.30 15.23
C ILE A 301 0.26 -2.98 16.42
N SER A 302 0.58 -1.71 16.61
CA SER A 302 1.22 -1.19 17.82
C SER A 302 0.26 -0.30 18.59
N VAL A 303 0.28 -0.41 19.92
CA VAL A 303 -0.59 0.37 20.80
C VAL A 303 0.23 1.48 21.46
N GLU A 304 -0.31 2.68 21.44
CA GLU A 304 0.21 3.86 22.10
C GLU A 304 -0.88 4.48 22.96
N SER A 305 -0.45 5.24 23.96
CA SER A 305 -1.25 5.47 25.15
C SER A 305 -0.80 6.78 25.77
N GLN A 306 -1.72 7.75 25.91
CA GLN A 306 -1.42 9.02 26.57
C GLN A 306 -2.61 9.60 27.33
N VAL A 307 -2.29 10.45 28.32
CA VAL A 307 -3.25 11.25 29.09
C VAL A 307 -2.89 12.71 28.88
N LEU A 308 -3.88 13.49 28.45
CA LEU A 308 -3.74 14.91 28.19
C LEU A 308 -4.70 15.71 29.07
N TYR A 309 -4.23 16.89 29.42
CA TYR A 309 -4.95 17.85 30.25
C TYR A 309 -5.06 19.17 29.49
N HIS A 310 -6.09 19.96 29.80
CA HIS A 310 -6.40 21.21 29.10
C HIS A 310 -6.74 20.98 27.62
N THR A 311 -7.62 20.00 27.36
CA THR A 311 -8.06 19.65 26.01
C THR A 311 -9.54 19.99 25.82
N PRO A 312 -9.95 21.28 25.80
CA PRO A 312 -11.35 21.65 25.57
C PRO A 312 -11.79 21.24 24.16
N LYS A 313 -13.07 20.91 23.99
CA LYS A 313 -13.64 20.66 22.66
C LYS A 313 -13.86 21.97 21.93
N ALA A 314 -13.75 21.97 20.59
CA ALA A 314 -14.03 23.16 19.78
C ALA A 314 -15.52 23.32 19.45
N SER A 315 -16.31 22.24 19.49
CA SER A 315 -17.74 22.29 19.21
C SER A 315 -18.54 22.89 20.35
N PHE A 316 -19.58 23.65 20.03
CA PHE A 316 -20.53 24.17 21.03
C PHE A 316 -21.51 23.08 21.49
N SER A 317 -21.93 23.19 22.75
CA SER A 317 -23.02 22.41 23.33
C SER A 317 -24.07 23.34 23.93
N TYR A 318 -25.34 22.94 23.90
CA TYR A 318 -26.43 23.72 24.47
C TYR A 318 -27.09 22.96 25.63
N TRP A 319 -27.60 23.72 26.60
CA TRP A 319 -28.33 23.14 27.72
C TRP A 319 -29.72 22.68 27.28
N ASN A 320 -30.08 21.43 27.58
CA ASN A 320 -31.41 20.90 27.36
C ASN A 320 -32.13 20.73 28.72
N GLN A 321 -33.11 21.58 28.97
CA GLN A 321 -33.85 21.60 30.25
C GLN A 321 -34.63 20.30 30.53
N LYS A 322 -35.04 19.54 29.50
CA LYS A 322 -35.78 18.28 29.70
C LYS A 322 -34.88 17.12 30.14
N LEU A 323 -33.62 17.15 29.71
CA LEU A 323 -32.64 16.10 29.99
C LEU A 323 -31.71 16.49 31.15
N GLU A 324 -31.78 17.74 31.62
CA GLU A 324 -30.89 18.32 32.62
C GLU A 324 -29.41 18.09 32.26
N SER A 325 -29.10 18.24 30.97
CA SER A 325 -27.78 17.92 30.41
C SER A 325 -27.40 18.87 29.28
N TYR A 326 -26.09 19.03 29.07
CA TYR A 326 -25.56 19.64 27.86
C TYR A 326 -25.61 18.64 26.71
N VAL A 327 -26.03 19.12 25.54
CA VAL A 327 -26.19 18.29 24.34
C VAL A 327 -25.37 18.85 23.19
N PHE A 328 -24.72 17.96 22.46
CA PHE A 328 -24.11 18.25 21.17
C PHE A 328 -24.70 17.33 20.10
N SER A 329 -24.85 17.83 18.89
CA SER A 329 -25.53 17.10 17.81
C SER A 329 -24.55 16.44 16.86
N THR A 330 -25.04 15.50 16.05
CA THR A 330 -24.25 14.89 14.96
C THR A 330 -23.67 15.92 13.97
N LYS A 331 -24.26 17.11 13.87
CA LYS A 331 -23.77 18.19 12.98
C LYS A 331 -22.49 18.84 13.52
N ASP A 332 -22.26 18.73 14.83
CA ASP A 332 -21.14 19.34 15.53
C ASP A 332 -19.91 18.42 15.59
N LEU A 333 -20.07 17.13 15.28
CA LEU A 333 -19.01 16.10 15.32
C LEU A 333 -17.76 16.46 14.51
N PRO A 334 -17.84 17.01 13.28
CA PRO A 334 -16.66 17.41 12.53
C PRO A 334 -15.80 18.46 13.25
N PHE A 335 -16.41 19.24 14.14
CA PHE A 335 -15.75 20.30 14.92
C PHE A 335 -15.44 19.87 16.35
N PHE A 336 -15.80 18.65 16.74
CA PHE A 336 -15.54 18.16 18.10
C PHE A 336 -14.04 17.95 18.32
N VAL A 337 -13.37 17.34 17.33
CA VAL A 337 -11.92 17.06 17.37
C VAL A 337 -11.14 18.34 17.10
N ASN A 338 -10.49 18.88 18.12
CA ASN A 338 -9.62 20.06 17.98
C ASN A 338 -8.16 19.65 17.77
N SER A 339 -7.79 19.33 16.54
CA SER A 339 -6.41 18.90 16.21
C SER A 339 -5.35 19.97 16.49
N ASN A 340 -5.74 21.25 16.54
CA ASN A 340 -4.80 22.34 16.80
C ASN A 340 -4.48 22.51 18.30
N GLU A 341 -5.42 22.21 19.19
CA GLU A 341 -5.26 22.38 20.64
C GLU A 341 -4.92 21.09 21.37
N TRP A 342 -5.37 19.93 20.85
CA TRP A 342 -5.18 18.66 21.56
C TRP A 342 -3.77 18.10 21.48
N HIS A 343 -2.85 18.74 20.75
CA HIS A 343 -1.41 18.42 20.66
C HIS A 343 -1.08 16.93 20.87
N LEU A 344 -1.76 16.06 20.11
CA LEU A 344 -1.66 14.62 20.29
C LEU A 344 -0.27 14.18 19.84
N ASP A 345 0.57 13.80 20.79
CA ASP A 345 1.88 13.25 20.47
C ASP A 345 1.69 11.84 19.92
N THR A 346 2.43 11.54 18.86
CA THR A 346 2.50 10.20 18.26
C THR A 346 3.97 9.85 18.10
N SER A 347 4.34 8.60 18.33
CA SER A 347 5.75 8.22 18.33
C SER A 347 6.40 8.34 16.94
N ILE A 348 7.73 8.19 16.88
CA ILE A 348 8.49 8.17 15.61
C ILE A 348 8.02 7.01 14.69
N ALA A 349 7.39 5.96 15.25
CA ALA A 349 6.80 4.88 14.46
C ALA A 349 5.62 5.36 13.59
N ALA A 350 5.00 6.49 13.95
CA ALA A 350 4.01 7.20 13.16
C ALA A 350 4.61 8.10 12.07
N GLY A 351 5.93 8.04 11.85
CA GLY A 351 6.72 8.81 10.88
C GLY A 351 6.43 8.47 9.40
N GLY A 352 5.20 8.73 8.96
CA GLY A 352 4.86 9.05 7.57
C GLY A 352 4.22 7.98 6.70
N ARG A 353 4.36 6.68 7.02
CA ARG A 353 3.79 5.57 6.20
C ARG A 353 2.77 4.70 6.93
N SER A 354 2.92 4.55 8.24
CA SER A 354 1.97 3.81 9.08
C SER A 354 0.67 4.58 9.25
N LYS A 355 -0.45 3.86 9.34
CA LYS A 355 -1.76 4.49 9.60
C LYS A 355 -1.98 4.64 11.10
N ILE A 356 -2.32 5.85 11.54
CA ILE A 356 -2.64 6.13 12.95
C ILE A 356 -4.16 6.19 13.11
N LEU A 357 -4.68 5.51 14.12
CA LEU A 357 -6.07 5.58 14.54
C LEU A 357 -6.13 6.06 15.99
N GLN A 358 -6.81 7.18 16.21
CA GLN A 358 -6.93 7.84 17.50
C GLN A 358 -8.22 7.40 18.19
N PHE A 359 -8.11 6.84 19.38
CA PHE A 359 -9.25 6.47 20.23
C PHE A 359 -9.24 7.33 21.48
N ALA A 360 -10.12 8.33 21.52
CA ALA A 360 -10.14 9.32 22.60
C ALA A 360 -11.32 9.08 23.56
N VAL A 361 -11.00 9.01 24.85
CA VAL A 361 -11.96 9.18 25.93
C VAL A 361 -11.97 10.66 26.29
N TYR A 362 -13.08 11.35 26.05
CA TYR A 362 -13.24 12.75 26.36
C TYR A 362 -13.98 12.93 27.69
N VAL A 363 -13.34 13.62 28.63
CA VAL A 363 -13.93 14.00 29.91
C VAL A 363 -14.29 15.49 29.85
N PRO A 364 -15.59 15.85 29.91
CA PRO A 364 -16.02 17.24 29.81
C PRO A 364 -15.60 18.06 31.03
N SER A 365 -15.67 19.39 30.91
CA SER A 365 -15.53 20.31 32.06
C SER A 365 -16.79 20.25 32.95
N ALA A 366 -16.68 20.64 34.21
CA ALA A 366 -17.84 20.70 35.12
C ALA A 366 -18.93 21.64 34.62
N LYS A 367 -18.57 22.66 33.84
CA LYS A 367 -19.51 23.62 33.24
C LYS A 367 -20.36 23.03 32.12
N GLU A 368 -19.91 21.94 31.50
CA GLU A 368 -20.60 21.29 30.38
C GLU A 368 -20.99 19.84 30.71
N CYS A 369 -20.96 19.45 31.98
CA CYS A 369 -21.30 18.09 32.40
C CYS A 369 -22.73 18.04 32.98
N PRO A 370 -23.53 16.98 32.73
CA PRO A 370 -23.30 15.88 31.78
C PRO A 370 -23.37 16.32 30.31
N LEU A 371 -22.45 15.80 29.49
CA LEU A 371 -22.40 16.04 28.05
C LEU A 371 -22.90 14.82 27.27
N LEU A 372 -23.98 14.96 26.51
CA LEU A 372 -24.66 13.88 25.79
C LEU A 372 -24.72 14.12 24.28
N LEU A 373 -24.47 13.07 23.51
CA LEU A 373 -24.59 13.06 22.05
C LEU A 373 -26.04 12.82 21.63
N GLN A 374 -26.61 13.76 20.86
CA GLN A 374 -27.89 13.58 20.19
C GLN A 374 -27.70 13.11 18.75
N LEU A 375 -28.39 12.01 18.40
CA LEU A 375 -28.41 11.40 17.08
C LEU A 375 -29.32 12.17 16.11
N LEU A 376 -29.22 11.88 14.81
CA LEU A 376 -30.01 12.53 13.76
C LEU A 376 -31.52 12.35 13.92
N ASN A 377 -31.95 11.26 14.56
CA ASN A 377 -33.35 10.98 14.86
C ASN A 377 -33.88 11.75 16.09
N GLY A 378 -33.03 12.55 16.74
CA GLY A 378 -33.35 13.30 17.96
C GLY A 378 -33.19 12.50 19.25
N GLU A 379 -32.92 11.20 19.18
CA GLU A 379 -32.66 10.35 20.35
C GLU A 379 -31.25 10.57 20.89
N ILE A 380 -31.05 10.26 22.18
CA ILE A 380 -29.73 10.30 22.80
C ILE A 380 -28.98 9.01 22.51
N SER A 381 -27.71 9.14 22.14
CA SER A 381 -26.84 7.99 21.92
C SER A 381 -26.64 7.20 23.21
N LYS A 382 -26.89 5.89 23.16
CA LYS A 382 -26.69 4.99 24.31
C LYS A 382 -25.22 4.84 24.69
N THR A 383 -24.31 4.88 23.72
CA THR A 383 -22.87 4.71 23.91
C THR A 383 -22.12 6.01 24.13
N ASN A 384 -22.79 7.15 23.87
CA ASN A 384 -22.19 8.49 23.91
C ASN A 384 -20.86 8.62 23.11
N GLY A 385 -20.69 7.78 22.07
CA GLY A 385 -19.50 7.73 21.24
C GLY A 385 -19.82 7.86 19.75
N PHE A 386 -18.83 8.31 18.98
CA PHE A 386 -18.91 8.49 17.54
C PHE A 386 -17.56 8.26 16.85
N ILE A 387 -17.58 8.05 15.54
CA ILE A 387 -16.38 7.92 14.71
C ILE A 387 -16.15 9.22 13.94
N SER A 388 -14.89 9.64 13.88
CA SER A 388 -14.41 10.59 12.89
C SER A 388 -13.63 9.83 11.81
N PRO A 389 -14.16 9.75 10.56
CA PRO A 389 -13.49 9.03 9.49
C PRO A 389 -12.02 9.49 9.34
N MET A 390 -11.11 8.55 9.14
CA MET A 390 -9.66 8.71 9.00
C MET A 390 -8.89 9.10 10.25
N TRP A 391 -9.59 9.59 11.28
CA TRP A 391 -9.01 9.98 12.55
C TRP A 391 -9.15 8.88 13.59
N GLY A 392 -10.34 8.30 13.76
CA GLY A 392 -10.60 7.21 14.70
C GLY A 392 -11.92 7.40 15.45
N GLY A 393 -11.94 7.07 16.74
CA GLY A 393 -13.14 7.03 17.58
C GLY A 393 -13.06 7.97 18.78
N VAL A 394 -14.19 8.55 19.17
CA VAL A 394 -14.32 9.36 20.39
C VAL A 394 -15.46 8.79 21.23
N VAL A 395 -15.24 8.70 22.54
CA VAL A 395 -16.27 8.37 23.54
C VAL A 395 -16.29 9.47 24.59
N VAL A 396 -17.44 10.06 24.82
CA VAL A 396 -17.63 11.06 25.89
C VAL A 396 -18.02 10.34 27.16
N TRP A 397 -17.13 10.36 28.16
CA TRP A 397 -17.39 9.78 29.47
C TRP A 397 -17.73 10.88 30.46
N ASN A 398 -18.90 10.77 31.08
CA ASN A 398 -19.38 11.70 32.10
C ASN A 398 -19.07 11.14 33.49
N PRO A 399 -18.18 11.77 34.27
CA PRO A 399 -17.90 11.32 35.63
C PRO A 399 -19.12 11.32 36.54
N GLN A 400 -19.13 10.43 37.55
CA GLN A 400 -20.17 10.38 38.57
C GLN A 400 -20.31 11.70 39.37
N GLY A 401 -19.23 12.50 39.43
CA GLY A 401 -19.22 13.83 40.04
C GLY A 401 -20.06 14.87 39.28
N CYS A 402 -20.48 14.60 38.04
CA CYS A 402 -21.28 15.53 37.25
C CYS A 402 -22.72 15.71 37.74
N LEU A 403 -23.24 14.74 38.49
CA LEU A 403 -24.64 14.72 38.94
C LEU A 403 -24.79 15.12 40.42
N LYS A 404 -23.70 15.40 41.13
CA LYS A 404 -23.73 15.73 42.56
C LYS A 404 -23.09 17.09 42.80
N ASP A 405 -23.85 18.03 43.34
CA ASP A 405 -23.39 19.30 43.92
C ASP A 405 -22.48 19.13 45.16
N SER A 406 -21.93 17.94 45.38
CA SER A 406 -21.05 17.66 46.51
C SER A 406 -19.64 18.12 46.17
N GLU A 407 -19.13 19.04 47.00
CA GLU A 407 -17.74 19.53 47.07
C GLU A 407 -16.71 18.46 46.67
N PHE A 408 -16.47 18.36 45.37
CA PHE A 408 -15.43 17.51 44.84
C PHE A 408 -14.12 18.12 45.34
N LYS A 409 -13.27 17.34 46.01
CA LYS A 409 -11.97 17.82 46.48
C LYS A 409 -11.12 18.14 45.25
N SER A 410 -11.20 19.38 44.77
CA SER A 410 -10.39 19.89 43.66
C SER A 410 -8.92 19.57 43.92
N GLY A 411 -8.30 18.83 43.00
CA GLY A 411 -6.87 18.49 43.05
C GLY A 411 -6.52 17.03 43.36
N ALA A 412 -7.47 16.15 43.68
CA ALA A 412 -7.19 14.71 43.74
C ALA A 412 -7.19 14.11 42.32
N LYS A 413 -6.07 13.47 41.92
CA LYS A 413 -6.05 12.61 40.73
C LYS A 413 -6.96 11.42 40.98
N ASN A 414 -8.00 11.27 40.16
CA ASN A 414 -8.93 10.16 40.24
C ASN A 414 -8.62 9.13 39.16
N ILE A 415 -8.82 7.85 39.49
CA ILE A 415 -8.66 6.76 38.52
C ILE A 415 -10.05 6.41 37.99
N ILE A 416 -10.15 6.25 36.66
CA ILE A 416 -11.39 5.78 36.02
C ILE A 416 -11.71 4.35 36.53
N PRO A 417 -12.93 4.06 37.00
CA PRO A 417 -13.32 2.71 37.41
C PRO A 417 -13.15 1.70 36.27
N ILE A 418 -12.71 0.48 36.61
CA ILE A 418 -12.45 -0.56 35.60
C ILE A 418 -13.69 -0.94 34.78
N GLN A 419 -14.87 -0.97 35.39
CA GLN A 419 -16.14 -1.28 34.71
C GLN A 419 -16.50 -0.22 33.65
N ASP A 420 -16.28 1.06 33.96
CA ASP A 420 -16.52 2.15 33.00
C ASP A 420 -15.54 2.04 31.84
N LEU A 421 -14.29 1.65 32.14
CA LEU A 421 -13.26 1.46 31.13
C LEU A 421 -13.61 0.29 30.20
N GLU A 422 -14.03 -0.85 30.73
CA GLU A 422 -14.51 -2.01 29.95
C GLU A 422 -15.65 -1.61 29.00
N ASN A 423 -16.65 -0.88 29.50
CA ASN A 423 -17.76 -0.36 28.68
C ASN A 423 -17.26 0.57 27.55
N MET A 424 -16.29 1.44 27.84
CA MET A 424 -15.67 2.30 26.81
C MET A 424 -14.91 1.48 25.77
N PHE A 425 -14.21 0.43 26.19
CA PHE A 425 -13.49 -0.47 25.28
C PHE A 425 -14.44 -1.25 24.38
N GLU A 426 -15.57 -1.73 24.86
CA GLU A 426 -16.59 -2.35 24.00
C GLU A 426 -17.06 -1.41 22.88
N VAL A 427 -17.26 -0.12 23.22
CA VAL A 427 -17.58 0.91 22.23
C VAL A 427 -16.42 1.10 21.25
N PHE A 428 -15.17 1.15 21.73
CA PHE A 428 -14.00 1.25 20.85
C PHE A 428 -13.84 0.03 19.93
N ILE A 429 -14.12 -1.18 20.39
CA ILE A 429 -14.13 -2.38 19.53
C ILE A 429 -15.18 -2.22 18.43
N GLY A 430 -16.39 -1.81 18.80
CA GLY A 430 -17.46 -1.52 17.83
C GLY A 430 -17.05 -0.46 16.80
N GLN A 431 -16.38 0.60 17.25
CA GLN A 431 -15.90 1.67 16.38
C GLN A 431 -14.76 1.20 15.47
N PHE A 432 -13.84 0.40 16.00
CA PHE A 432 -12.73 -0.18 15.25
C PHE A 432 -13.24 -1.13 14.15
N ARG A 433 -14.22 -1.99 14.47
CA ARG A 433 -14.92 -2.83 13.48
C ARG A 433 -15.55 -2.00 12.36
N GLN A 434 -16.18 -0.88 12.71
CA GLN A 434 -16.75 0.07 11.73
C GLN A 434 -15.69 0.73 10.83
N LEU A 435 -14.49 1.03 11.35
CA LEU A 435 -13.37 1.54 10.53
C LEU A 435 -12.86 0.51 9.52
N PHE A 436 -12.95 -0.78 9.85
CA PHE A 436 -12.74 -1.90 8.92
C PHE A 436 -13.97 -2.20 8.05
N GLY A 437 -14.99 -1.35 8.07
CA GLY A 437 -16.18 -1.44 7.23
C GLY A 437 -17.17 -2.52 7.63
N PHE A 438 -17.11 -3.06 8.85
CA PHE A 438 -18.16 -3.93 9.40
C PHE A 438 -19.23 -3.13 10.14
N LYS A 439 -20.40 -3.72 10.35
CA LYS A 439 -21.42 -3.14 11.22
C LYS A 439 -21.06 -3.43 12.69
N SER A 440 -21.33 -2.48 13.57
CA SER A 440 -21.24 -2.68 15.03
C SER A 440 -22.47 -3.39 15.59
N VAL A 441 -23.57 -3.44 14.84
CA VAL A 441 -24.80 -4.12 15.23
C VAL A 441 -24.69 -5.60 14.87
N ASN A 442 -25.02 -6.46 15.83
CA ASN A 442 -25.00 -7.91 15.70
C ASN A 442 -26.19 -8.46 14.89
N VAL A 443 -26.69 -7.70 13.91
CA VAL A 443 -27.81 -8.08 13.05
C VAL A 443 -27.52 -7.64 11.62
N TYR A 444 -27.65 -8.57 10.68
CA TYR A 444 -27.68 -8.30 9.25
C TYR A 444 -29.12 -8.33 8.76
N ALA A 445 -29.67 -7.17 8.43
CA ALA A 445 -30.99 -7.05 7.81
C ALA A 445 -30.86 -7.18 6.29
N GLY A 446 -31.27 -8.34 5.76
CA GLY A 446 -31.26 -8.65 4.33
C GLY A 446 -32.65 -8.53 3.69
N ALA A 447 -32.71 -8.55 2.36
CA ALA A 447 -33.98 -8.52 1.62
C ALA A 447 -34.82 -9.79 1.86
N SER A 448 -34.15 -10.93 2.07
CA SER A 448 -34.79 -12.22 2.37
C SER A 448 -34.98 -12.46 3.87
N GLY A 449 -34.63 -11.51 4.73
CA GLY A 449 -34.81 -11.56 6.19
C GLY A 449 -33.56 -11.25 7.00
N ASP A 450 -33.76 -11.20 8.32
CA ASP A 450 -32.73 -10.80 9.28
C ASP A 450 -31.91 -12.01 9.76
N TRP A 451 -30.60 -11.79 9.93
CA TRP A 451 -29.66 -12.75 10.48
C TRP A 451 -29.00 -12.16 11.72
N ASN A 452 -29.03 -12.88 12.84
CA ASN A 452 -28.28 -12.51 14.03
C ASN A 452 -26.81 -12.92 13.87
N LEU A 453 -25.88 -12.02 14.16
CA LEU A 453 -24.43 -12.27 14.07
C LEU A 453 -23.90 -12.51 15.48
N LEU A 454 -23.30 -13.67 15.73
CA LEU A 454 -22.69 -13.92 17.03
C LEU A 454 -21.42 -13.09 17.24
N PRO A 455 -21.29 -12.38 18.38
CA PRO A 455 -20.09 -11.64 18.70
C PRO A 455 -18.93 -12.57 19.06
N SER A 456 -17.71 -12.15 18.75
CA SER A 456 -16.47 -12.83 19.12
C SER A 456 -15.77 -12.10 20.26
N GLU A 457 -15.25 -12.83 21.24
CA GLU A 457 -14.44 -12.28 22.33
C GLU A 457 -13.12 -11.68 21.83
N ARG A 458 -12.63 -12.13 20.68
CA ARG A 458 -11.44 -11.57 20.02
C ARG A 458 -11.73 -10.30 19.23
N GLY A 459 -12.95 -9.76 19.32
CA GLY A 459 -13.41 -8.60 18.56
C GLY A 459 -13.78 -8.90 17.11
N PHE A 460 -13.20 -9.92 16.46
CA PHE A 460 -13.54 -10.35 15.09
C PHE A 460 -13.80 -11.86 15.04
N THR A 461 -14.76 -12.26 14.21
CA THR A 461 -15.09 -13.66 13.91
C THR A 461 -14.17 -14.22 12.82
N GLU A 462 -14.04 -15.54 12.70
CA GLU A 462 -13.13 -16.14 11.72
C GLU A 462 -13.51 -15.82 10.27
N TRP A 463 -14.81 -15.77 9.97
CA TRP A 463 -15.29 -15.45 8.63
C TRP A 463 -15.07 -13.97 8.28
N GLU A 464 -15.14 -13.07 9.26
CA GLU A 464 -14.79 -11.65 9.09
C GLU A 464 -13.31 -11.47 8.77
N LEU A 465 -12.43 -12.19 9.49
CA LEU A 465 -10.99 -12.18 9.24
C LEU A 465 -10.64 -12.71 7.84
N ASP A 466 -11.34 -13.75 7.36
CA ASP A 466 -11.16 -14.23 5.99
C ASP A 466 -11.60 -13.16 4.96
N VAL A 467 -12.73 -12.48 5.18
CA VAL A 467 -13.20 -11.38 4.32
C VAL A 467 -12.16 -10.26 4.28
N LEU A 468 -11.66 -9.82 5.43
CA LEU A 468 -10.61 -8.82 5.53
C LEU A 468 -9.35 -9.23 4.78
N SER A 469 -8.88 -10.47 4.99
CA SER A 469 -7.66 -10.98 4.37
C SER A 469 -7.75 -10.98 2.84
N ARG A 470 -8.90 -11.38 2.27
CA ARG A 470 -9.13 -11.35 0.81
C ARG A 470 -9.18 -9.92 0.27
N GLN A 471 -9.91 -9.04 0.93
CA GLN A 471 -10.01 -7.62 0.54
C GLN A 471 -8.65 -6.92 0.62
N HIS A 472 -7.90 -7.15 1.69
CA HIS A 472 -6.56 -6.59 1.89
C HIS A 472 -5.57 -7.11 0.86
N THR A 473 -5.59 -8.43 0.58
CA THR A 473 -4.79 -9.02 -0.49
C THR A 473 -5.07 -8.34 -1.83
N CYS A 474 -6.35 -8.24 -2.19
CA CYS A 474 -6.79 -7.60 -3.42
C CYS A 474 -6.28 -6.16 -3.54
N PHE A 475 -6.51 -5.36 -2.50
CA PHE A 475 -6.11 -3.97 -2.46
C PHE A 475 -4.59 -3.80 -2.59
N ASN A 476 -3.81 -4.53 -1.78
CA ASN A 476 -2.35 -4.43 -1.76
C ASN A 476 -1.71 -4.88 -3.08
N LEU A 477 -2.22 -5.93 -3.72
CA LEU A 477 -1.70 -6.38 -5.01
C LEU A 477 -1.93 -5.35 -6.13
N HIS A 478 -3.13 -4.76 -6.17
CA HIS A 478 -3.43 -3.67 -7.11
C HIS A 478 -2.60 -2.41 -6.83
N SER A 479 -2.40 -2.07 -5.55
CA SER A 479 -1.53 -0.97 -5.13
C SER A 479 -0.09 -1.22 -5.56
N CYS A 480 0.48 -2.38 -5.20
CA CYS A 480 1.81 -2.83 -5.58
C CYS A 480 2.05 -2.75 -7.10
N ALA A 481 1.14 -3.30 -7.91
CA ALA A 481 1.25 -3.27 -9.37
C ALA A 481 1.19 -1.84 -9.93
N THR A 482 0.37 -0.98 -9.34
CA THR A 482 0.27 0.44 -9.74
C THR A 482 1.54 1.21 -9.38
N THR A 483 2.09 0.99 -8.18
CA THR A 483 3.33 1.62 -7.71
C THR A 483 4.54 1.16 -8.52
N LEU A 484 4.72 -0.15 -8.72
CA LEU A 484 5.80 -0.69 -9.57
C LEU A 484 5.66 -0.25 -11.03
N GLY A 485 4.45 -0.23 -11.57
CA GLY A 485 4.19 0.27 -12.93
C GLY A 485 4.49 1.77 -13.08
N SER A 486 4.28 2.56 -12.02
CA SER A 486 4.65 3.98 -11.98
C SER A 486 6.15 4.18 -11.87
N LEU A 487 6.84 3.37 -11.04
CA LEU A 487 8.30 3.33 -10.97
C LEU A 487 8.91 2.97 -12.32
N SER A 488 8.41 1.92 -12.97
CA SER A 488 8.84 1.47 -14.30
C SER A 488 8.78 2.61 -15.32
N ARG A 489 7.64 3.29 -15.42
CA ARG A 489 7.46 4.45 -16.32
C ARG A 489 8.38 5.62 -15.99
N LEU A 490 8.58 5.93 -14.71
CA LEU A 490 9.48 7.00 -14.26
C LEU A 490 10.94 6.70 -14.65
N VAL A 491 11.39 5.47 -14.43
CA VAL A 491 12.77 5.03 -14.73
C VAL A 491 13.03 5.04 -16.23
N GLN A 492 12.03 4.67 -17.04
CA GLN A 492 12.12 4.70 -18.50
C GLN A 492 12.07 6.12 -19.07
N SER A 493 11.27 7.03 -18.50
CA SER A 493 11.18 8.42 -18.97
C SER A 493 12.41 9.26 -18.60
N LEU A 494 13.12 8.90 -17.54
CA LEU A 494 14.31 9.60 -17.05
C LEU A 494 15.57 8.71 -17.18
N PRO A 495 16.21 8.63 -18.37
CA PRO A 495 17.30 7.69 -18.63
C PRO A 495 18.58 7.94 -17.81
N ARG A 496 18.75 9.14 -17.24
CA ARG A 496 19.87 9.51 -16.36
C ARG A 496 19.51 9.57 -14.87
N MET A 497 18.35 9.07 -14.47
CA MET A 497 18.00 8.94 -13.05
C MET A 497 18.85 7.84 -12.41
N ILE A 498 19.49 8.16 -11.28
CA ILE A 498 20.31 7.22 -10.51
C ILE A 498 19.38 6.18 -9.87
N ILE A 499 19.65 4.90 -10.16
CA ILE A 499 18.94 3.76 -9.56
C ILE A 499 19.96 2.94 -8.76
N MET A 500 19.83 2.99 -7.44
CA MET A 500 20.66 2.23 -6.52
C MET A 500 20.29 0.73 -6.57
N ASP A 501 21.25 -0.14 -6.23
CA ASP A 501 21.00 -1.59 -6.18
C ASP A 501 19.98 -1.99 -5.13
N GLU A 502 19.82 -1.18 -4.08
CA GLU A 502 18.77 -1.37 -3.07
C GLU A 502 17.37 -1.29 -3.67
N ILE A 503 17.10 -0.31 -4.53
CA ILE A 503 15.83 -0.19 -5.27
C ILE A 503 15.61 -1.42 -6.14
N GLY A 504 16.65 -1.87 -6.85
CA GLY A 504 16.58 -3.10 -7.66
C GLY A 504 16.20 -4.34 -6.83
N LYS A 505 16.80 -4.49 -5.64
CA LYS A 505 16.46 -5.59 -4.70
C LYS A 505 15.03 -5.46 -4.16
N GLN A 506 14.61 -4.26 -3.76
CA GLN A 506 13.26 -4.00 -3.26
C GLN A 506 12.20 -4.35 -4.31
N VAL A 507 12.39 -3.92 -5.56
CA VAL A 507 11.49 -4.27 -6.68
C VAL A 507 11.43 -5.78 -6.89
N LYS A 508 12.59 -6.47 -6.89
CA LYS A 508 12.63 -7.92 -7.04
C LYS A 508 11.89 -8.65 -5.91
N PHE A 509 12.18 -8.30 -4.65
CA PHE A 509 11.51 -8.90 -3.50
C PHE A 509 10.02 -8.56 -3.44
N SER A 510 9.63 -7.38 -3.92
CA SER A 510 8.22 -6.99 -4.06
C SER A 510 7.49 -7.91 -5.04
N LEU A 511 8.07 -8.17 -6.22
CA LEU A 511 7.51 -9.09 -7.22
C LEU A 511 7.44 -10.54 -6.70
N GLU A 512 8.48 -11.03 -6.03
CA GLU A 512 8.48 -12.35 -5.40
C GLU A 512 7.38 -12.48 -4.35
N ALA A 513 7.21 -11.48 -3.49
CA ALA A 513 6.16 -11.45 -2.48
C ALA A 513 4.75 -11.35 -3.11
N ALA A 514 4.58 -10.60 -4.20
CA ALA A 514 3.32 -10.51 -4.93
C ALA A 514 2.93 -11.86 -5.54
N ASN A 515 3.87 -12.56 -6.19
CA ASN A 515 3.64 -13.90 -6.73
C ASN A 515 3.32 -14.92 -5.63
N LEU A 516 3.99 -14.81 -4.49
CA LEU A 516 3.69 -15.66 -3.34
C LEU A 516 2.27 -15.40 -2.79
N ALA A 517 1.84 -14.13 -2.71
CA ALA A 517 0.48 -13.78 -2.35
C ALA A 517 -0.55 -14.36 -3.34
N LEU A 518 -0.29 -14.27 -4.65
CA LEU A 518 -1.14 -14.88 -5.69
C LEU A 518 -1.26 -16.41 -5.51
N SER A 519 -0.15 -17.09 -5.25
CA SER A 519 -0.14 -18.55 -5.04
C SER A 519 -0.89 -18.96 -3.77
N ASN A 520 -0.73 -18.21 -2.68
CA ASN A 520 -1.43 -18.44 -1.41
C ASN A 520 -2.93 -18.16 -1.53
N ALA A 521 -3.33 -17.11 -2.25
CA ALA A 521 -4.71 -16.81 -2.55
C ALA A 521 -5.39 -17.98 -3.29
N SER A 522 -4.73 -18.53 -4.32
CA SER A 522 -5.23 -19.69 -5.06
C SER A 522 -5.31 -20.97 -4.20
N SER A 523 -4.45 -21.08 -3.18
CA SER A 523 -4.39 -22.22 -2.26
C SER A 523 -5.31 -22.08 -1.04
N ARG A 524 -6.14 -21.04 -0.97
CA ARG A 524 -7.07 -20.73 0.16
C ARG A 524 -6.38 -20.40 1.49
N VAL A 525 -5.11 -20.00 1.45
CA VAL A 525 -4.38 -19.57 2.65
C VAL A 525 -4.44 -18.04 2.75
N TYR A 526 -5.64 -17.53 3.09
CA TYR A 526 -5.93 -16.09 3.04
C TYR A 526 -5.03 -15.24 3.96
N GLU A 527 -4.75 -15.73 5.17
CA GLU A 527 -3.87 -15.05 6.13
C GLU A 527 -2.45 -14.85 5.59
N SER A 528 -1.82 -15.92 5.09
CA SER A 528 -0.49 -15.84 4.49
C SER A 528 -0.48 -15.03 3.20
N SER A 529 -1.59 -15.06 2.45
CA SER A 529 -1.79 -14.20 1.28
C SER A 529 -1.81 -12.72 1.66
N ALA A 530 -2.53 -12.34 2.71
CA ALA A 530 -2.61 -10.96 3.21
C ALA A 530 -1.26 -10.46 3.76
N ALA A 531 -0.53 -11.29 4.50
CA ALA A 531 0.81 -10.94 4.97
C ALA A 531 1.79 -10.72 3.81
N SER A 532 1.73 -11.57 2.79
CA SER A 532 2.62 -11.50 1.63
C SER A 532 2.29 -10.33 0.71
N SER A 533 1.00 -10.01 0.53
CA SER A 533 0.56 -8.85 -0.24
C SER A 533 0.98 -7.54 0.44
N SER A 534 0.88 -7.46 1.79
CA SER A 534 1.35 -6.31 2.57
C SER A 534 2.85 -6.10 2.38
N LYS A 535 3.63 -7.18 2.45
CA LYS A 535 5.08 -7.14 2.18
C LYS A 535 5.39 -6.67 0.75
N ALA A 536 4.65 -7.15 -0.24
CA ALA A 536 4.81 -6.75 -1.63
C ALA A 536 4.55 -5.26 -1.83
N SER A 537 3.44 -4.75 -1.27
CA SER A 537 3.07 -3.34 -1.34
C SER A 537 4.10 -2.45 -0.62
N SER A 538 4.50 -2.82 0.60
CA SER A 538 5.52 -2.10 1.36
C SER A 538 6.84 -1.97 0.60
N LEU A 539 7.34 -3.07 0.02
CA LEU A 539 8.59 -3.04 -0.74
C LEU A 539 8.50 -2.23 -2.04
N ALA A 540 7.33 -2.23 -2.70
CA ALA A 540 7.10 -1.41 -3.89
C ALA A 540 7.12 0.09 -3.54
N GLU A 541 6.49 0.44 -2.43
CA GLU A 541 6.45 1.81 -1.89
C GLU A 541 7.83 2.24 -1.41
N ASP A 542 8.58 1.39 -0.70
CA ASP A 542 9.96 1.65 -0.28
C ASP A 542 10.87 1.95 -1.48
N ALA A 543 10.69 1.21 -2.59
CA ALA A 543 11.41 1.44 -3.83
C ALA A 543 11.01 2.74 -4.51
N PHE A 544 9.71 3.03 -4.64
CA PHE A 544 9.24 4.24 -5.31
C PHE A 544 9.58 5.51 -4.52
N PHE A 545 9.43 5.44 -3.21
CA PHE A 545 9.71 6.53 -2.27
C PHE A 545 11.12 6.46 -1.67
N HIS A 546 12.06 5.82 -2.37
CA HIS A 546 13.45 5.82 -1.94
C HIS A 546 14.03 7.25 -2.00
N PRO A 547 14.77 7.73 -0.98
CA PRO A 547 15.29 9.10 -0.95
C PRO A 547 16.07 9.49 -2.21
N SER A 548 16.84 8.56 -2.80
CA SER A 548 17.61 8.82 -4.03
C SER A 548 16.76 9.07 -5.28
N ILE A 549 15.54 8.55 -5.33
CA ILE A 549 14.57 8.81 -6.40
C ILE A 549 13.87 10.14 -6.16
N MET A 550 13.57 10.48 -4.90
CA MET A 550 12.88 11.73 -4.55
C MET A 550 13.79 12.96 -4.56
N SER A 551 15.06 12.83 -4.18
CA SER A 551 16.00 13.93 -3.99
C SER A 551 16.60 14.44 -5.31
N VAL A 552 15.85 14.37 -6.41
CA VAL A 552 16.38 14.30 -7.77
C VAL A 552 17.54 15.26 -8.03
N SER A 553 18.76 14.76 -7.89
CA SER A 553 19.96 15.46 -8.33
C SER A 553 20.05 15.21 -9.83
N TYR A 554 19.22 15.92 -10.59
CA TYR A 554 19.17 15.82 -12.04
C TYR A 554 20.54 16.21 -12.64
N TYR A 555 21.42 15.23 -12.82
CA TYR A 555 22.60 15.41 -13.67
C TYR A 555 22.14 15.33 -15.14
N SER A 556 21.65 16.45 -15.66
CA SER A 556 21.12 16.55 -17.02
C SER A 556 22.24 16.45 -18.07
N PHE A 557 21.86 16.20 -19.32
CA PHE A 557 22.83 16.19 -20.44
C PHE A 557 23.52 17.53 -20.55
N GLU A 558 22.73 18.59 -20.36
CA GLU A 558 23.18 19.97 -20.42
C GLU A 558 24.20 20.26 -19.34
N HIS A 559 24.00 19.75 -18.12
CA HIS A 559 24.96 19.90 -17.03
C HIS A 559 26.26 19.15 -17.31
N CYS A 560 26.17 17.91 -17.81
CA CYS A 560 27.34 17.15 -18.29
C CYS A 560 28.11 17.93 -19.37
N PHE A 561 27.41 18.39 -20.40
CA PHE A 561 28.00 19.15 -21.50
C PHE A 561 28.61 20.47 -20.99
N ALA A 562 27.94 21.19 -20.10
CA ALA A 562 28.44 22.44 -19.52
C ALA A 562 29.72 22.24 -18.71
N VAL A 563 29.82 21.16 -17.94
CA VAL A 563 31.00 20.84 -17.13
C VAL A 563 32.18 20.40 -18.01
N TYR A 564 31.95 19.53 -19.00
CA TYR A 564 33.04 18.92 -19.77
C TYR A 564 33.44 19.71 -21.03
N SER A 565 32.54 20.48 -21.65
CA SER A 565 32.85 21.22 -22.89
C SER A 565 34.02 22.19 -22.77
N PRO A 566 34.19 22.98 -21.68
CA PRO A 566 35.33 23.88 -21.54
C PRO A 566 36.69 23.17 -21.60
N PHE A 567 36.77 21.92 -21.14
CA PHE A 567 38.01 21.15 -21.12
C PHE A 567 38.27 20.42 -22.44
N PHE A 568 37.24 19.80 -23.02
CA PHE A 568 37.41 18.92 -24.18
C PHE A 568 37.24 19.62 -25.53
N LEU A 569 36.37 20.63 -25.62
CA LEU A 569 36.02 21.27 -26.90
C LEU A 569 37.20 22.06 -27.51
N PRO A 570 37.96 22.89 -26.74
CA PRO A 570 39.14 23.57 -27.29
C PRO A 570 40.21 22.59 -27.77
N VAL A 571 40.49 21.54 -26.99
CA VAL A 571 41.50 20.53 -27.34
C VAL A 571 41.07 19.75 -28.59
N SER A 572 39.82 19.29 -28.65
CA SER A 572 39.25 18.60 -29.82
C SER A 572 39.35 19.46 -31.08
N MET A 573 39.00 20.74 -30.96
CA MET A 573 39.05 21.70 -32.07
C MET A 573 40.48 21.88 -32.60
N HIS A 574 41.47 22.03 -31.72
CA HIS A 574 42.87 22.17 -32.14
C HIS A 574 43.42 20.90 -32.80
N VAL A 575 43.09 19.71 -32.28
CA VAL A 575 43.53 18.43 -32.86
C VAL A 575 42.91 18.21 -34.24
N LEU A 576 41.61 18.49 -34.40
CA LEU A 576 40.90 18.40 -35.69
C LEU A 576 41.45 19.38 -36.72
N LEU A 577 41.66 20.65 -36.34
CA LEU A 577 42.23 21.65 -37.23
C LEU A 577 43.66 21.30 -37.65
N ALA A 578 44.48 20.78 -36.73
CA ALA A 578 45.83 20.33 -37.03
C ALA A 578 45.83 19.16 -38.04
N ALA A 579 44.96 18.17 -37.84
CA ALA A 579 44.81 17.04 -38.76
C ALA A 579 44.31 17.48 -40.15
N LEU A 580 43.30 18.36 -40.22
CA LEU A 580 42.78 18.92 -41.47
C LEU A 580 43.83 19.74 -42.21
N LYS A 581 44.59 20.58 -41.51
CA LYS A 581 45.67 21.39 -42.10
C LYS A 581 46.79 20.51 -42.65
N GLU A 582 47.19 19.46 -41.92
CA GLU A 582 48.21 18.53 -42.40
C GLU A 582 47.72 17.68 -43.57
N LEU A 583 46.46 17.27 -43.58
CA LEU A 583 45.86 16.55 -44.71
C LEU A 583 45.77 17.42 -45.96
N ARG A 584 45.38 18.70 -45.83
CA ARG A 584 45.38 19.67 -46.95
C ARG A 584 46.80 19.89 -47.47
N ARG A 585 47.77 20.12 -46.58
CA ARG A 585 49.18 20.26 -46.94
C ARG A 585 49.71 19.02 -47.67
N TYR A 586 49.43 17.82 -47.16
CA TYR A 586 49.87 16.57 -47.80
C TYR A 586 49.25 16.39 -49.19
N LYS A 587 47.96 16.71 -49.37
CA LYS A 587 47.30 16.70 -50.68
C LYS A 587 47.97 17.69 -51.65
N GLN A 588 48.25 18.92 -51.22
CA GLN A 588 48.92 19.94 -52.03
C GLN A 588 50.34 19.53 -52.41
N GLU A 589 51.14 19.04 -51.45
CA GLU A 589 52.52 18.60 -51.69
C GLU A 589 52.59 17.35 -52.59
N LYS A 590 51.62 16.43 -52.45
CA LYS A 590 51.47 15.27 -53.34
C LYS A 590 51.10 15.72 -54.76
N ALA A 591 50.21 16.70 -54.92
CA ALA A 591 49.86 17.27 -56.21
C ALA A 591 51.06 17.96 -56.89
N LYS A 592 51.87 18.73 -56.14
CA LYS A 592 53.13 19.33 -56.65
C LYS A 592 54.17 18.30 -57.09
N ASN A 593 54.30 17.19 -56.36
CA ASN A 593 55.19 16.09 -56.76
C ASN A 593 54.68 15.37 -58.02
N LEU A 594 53.37 15.14 -58.11
CA LEU A 594 52.75 14.54 -59.30
C LEU A 594 52.88 15.44 -60.54
N ALA A 595 52.68 16.75 -60.39
CA ALA A 595 52.88 17.73 -61.45
C ALA A 595 54.34 17.80 -61.91
N TRP A 596 55.30 17.70 -60.97
CA TRP A 596 56.73 17.60 -61.32
C TRP A 596 57.05 16.30 -62.07
N LYS A 597 56.52 15.15 -61.64
CA LYS A 597 56.69 13.88 -62.35
C LYS A 597 56.07 13.90 -63.74
N ALA A 598 54.91 14.52 -63.90
CA ALA A 598 54.27 14.69 -65.20
C ALA A 598 55.13 15.56 -66.14
N LYS A 599 55.70 16.67 -65.65
CA LYS A 599 56.63 17.51 -66.41
C LYS A 599 57.96 16.81 -66.73
N ALA A 600 58.49 16.00 -65.81
CA ALA A 600 59.71 15.23 -66.03
C ALA A 600 59.52 14.11 -67.07
N ASN A 601 58.36 13.46 -67.07
CA ASN A 601 58.00 12.43 -68.04
C ASN A 601 57.66 13.00 -69.43
N SER A 602 57.23 14.26 -69.55
CA SER A 602 56.99 14.94 -70.83
C SER A 602 58.24 15.61 -71.43
N ALA A 603 59.33 15.68 -70.65
CA ALA A 603 60.63 16.21 -71.08
C ALA A 603 61.65 15.10 -71.42
N SER A 604 61.26 13.84 -71.22
CA SER A 604 61.88 12.63 -71.79
C SER A 604 61.12 12.24 -73.05
#